data_AF-A0A9D8NKL0-F1
#
_entry.id   AF-A0A9D8NKL0-F1
#
_cell.length_a   1.000
_cell.length_b   1.000
_cell.length_c   1.000
_cell.angle_alpha   90.00
_cell.angle_beta   90.00
_cell.angle_gamma   90.00
#
_symmetry.space_group_name_H-M   'P 1'
#
loop_
_entity.id
_entity.type
_entity.pdbx_description
1 polymer ?
#
loop_
_entity_poly.entity_id
_entity_poly.type
_entity_poly.pdbx_seq_one_letter_code
_entity_poly.pdbx_strand_id
1 'polypeptide(L)'
;MFRGATVKSSPRACTRGTGCDDSRVQRRRTPKATAKPGCEVFILAGGQSRRMGRDKARARIGRSPMLALVSAAATSAGLRVRIVRRDAVPRCGPMGGVVTALRRSRADALVFLACDMPFVPPALIRKIAGLMRGRTTAAFVTQRRVAGFPFALRRGALRVAGALIARGEFSLQSLARETGAKQVRVSGAALRALANVNTREDLERARIRAGGRKR
;
A
#
# COMPACT_ATOMS: atom_id res chain seq x y z
N MET A 1 24.29 -16.27 81.69
CA MET A 1 23.75 -17.24 82.67
C MET A 1 22.27 -17.43 82.37
N PHE A 2 21.89 -18.38 81.52
CA PHE A 2 21.53 -19.78 81.80
C PHE A 2 20.28 -19.99 82.69
N ARG A 3 19.39 -20.86 82.16
CA ARG A 3 18.25 -21.61 82.77
C ARG A 3 16.87 -21.00 82.51
N GLY A 4 15.84 -21.74 82.11
CA GLY A 4 15.63 -23.16 81.83
C GLY A 4 14.12 -23.34 81.52
N ALA A 5 13.77 -23.96 80.39
CA ALA A 5 13.20 -25.30 80.31
C ALA A 5 11.80 -25.51 80.94
N THR A 6 10.80 -25.79 80.10
CA THR A 6 9.88 -26.94 80.28
C THR A 6 9.20 -27.33 78.97
N VAL A 7 9.06 -28.64 78.78
CA VAL A 7 8.57 -29.34 77.58
C VAL A 7 7.25 -30.04 77.90
N LYS A 8 6.45 -30.31 76.86
CA LYS A 8 5.40 -31.34 76.67
C LYS A 8 3.95 -30.90 76.90
N SER A 9 3.18 -30.79 75.81
CA SER A 9 2.31 -31.90 75.34
C SER A 9 1.52 -31.50 74.07
N SER A 10 1.65 -32.35 73.05
CA SER A 10 0.77 -32.49 71.87
C SER A 10 -0.34 -33.52 72.21
N PRO A 11 -1.34 -33.87 71.37
CA PRO A 11 -1.72 -33.40 70.03
C PRO A 11 -3.23 -33.13 69.83
N ARG A 12 -3.60 -32.29 68.85
CA ARG A 12 -4.69 -32.62 67.92
C ARG A 12 -4.36 -32.09 66.53
N ALA A 13 -4.14 -33.02 65.62
CA ALA A 13 -4.13 -32.79 64.18
C ALA A 13 -5.57 -32.68 63.68
N CYS A 14 -5.85 -31.72 62.81
CA CYS A 14 -6.63 -31.98 61.59
C CYS A 14 -6.48 -30.83 60.56
N THR A 15 -5.67 -31.15 59.54
CA THR A 15 -5.89 -30.86 58.10
C THR A 15 -6.00 -29.42 57.58
N ARG A 16 -4.88 -29.02 56.93
CA ARG A 16 -4.77 -28.59 55.52
C ARG A 16 -5.64 -27.43 55.00
N GLY A 17 -4.94 -26.34 54.64
CA GLY A 17 -5.33 -25.37 53.61
C GLY A 17 -4.39 -24.15 53.64
N THR A 18 -3.18 -24.23 53.07
CA THR A 18 -2.76 -23.43 51.89
C THR A 18 -3.57 -22.14 51.72
N GLY A 19 -3.04 -20.91 51.81
CA GLY A 19 -1.69 -20.41 51.62
C GLY A 19 -1.83 -19.01 50.99
N CYS A 20 -1.12 -18.05 51.54
CA CYS A 20 -0.63 -16.80 50.93
C CYS A 20 -1.63 -15.88 50.18
N ASP A 21 -2.02 -14.82 50.89
CA ASP A 21 -1.78 -13.41 50.52
C ASP A 21 -1.37 -13.13 49.06
N ASP A 22 -2.20 -12.41 48.32
CA ASP A 22 -1.71 -11.29 47.50
C ASP A 22 -2.86 -10.37 47.04
N SER A 23 -2.84 -9.16 47.60
CA SER A 23 -3.40 -7.92 47.09
C SER A 23 -3.46 -7.81 45.56
N ARG A 24 -4.62 -8.15 44.99
CA ARG A 24 -4.87 -8.04 43.55
C ARG A 24 -5.16 -6.59 43.16
N VAL A 25 -4.09 -5.82 42.96
CA VAL A 25 -4.08 -4.52 42.28
C VAL A 25 -4.84 -4.64 40.96
N GLN A 26 -5.98 -3.96 40.86
CA GLN A 26 -6.77 -3.86 39.65
C GLN A 26 -5.95 -3.15 38.57
N ARG A 27 -5.28 -3.94 37.72
CA ARG A 27 -4.63 -3.46 36.50
C ARG A 27 -5.71 -2.86 35.59
N ARG A 28 -5.76 -1.52 35.57
CA ARG A 28 -6.45 -0.74 34.54
C ARG A 28 -6.01 -1.27 33.18
N ARG A 29 -6.94 -1.88 32.44
CA ARG A 29 -6.74 -2.28 31.05
C ARG A 29 -6.40 -1.03 30.26
N THR A 30 -5.14 -0.90 29.84
CA THR A 30 -4.74 0.09 28.85
C THR A 30 -5.52 -0.16 27.56
N PRO A 31 -5.99 0.89 26.86
CA PRO A 31 -6.64 0.71 25.58
C PRO A 31 -5.68 0.02 24.61
N LYS A 32 -6.11 -1.13 24.09
CA LYS A 32 -5.47 -1.94 23.06
C LYS A 32 -5.01 -1.01 21.92
N ALA A 33 -3.71 -0.95 21.68
CA ALA A 33 -3.11 -0.18 20.60
C ALA A 33 -3.90 -0.39 19.29
N THR A 34 -4.49 0.67 18.77
CA THR A 34 -5.21 0.66 17.50
C THR A 34 -4.25 0.18 16.41
N ALA A 35 -4.59 -0.89 15.69
CA ALA A 35 -3.79 -1.43 14.60
C ALA A 35 -3.34 -0.29 13.67
N LYS A 36 -2.03 -0.18 13.42
CA LYS A 36 -1.43 0.81 12.51
C LYS A 36 -2.25 0.89 11.21
N PRO A 37 -2.59 2.08 10.69
CA PRO A 37 -3.26 2.17 9.42
C PRO A 37 -2.41 1.48 8.35
N GLY A 38 -2.94 0.41 7.74
CA GLY A 38 -2.20 -0.44 6.80
C GLY A 38 -1.80 0.27 5.49
N CYS A 39 -1.50 -0.51 4.46
CA CYS A 39 -1.22 0.00 3.12
C CYS A 39 -2.45 -0.19 2.21
N GLU A 40 -2.82 0.83 1.42
CA GLU A 40 -3.90 0.76 0.43
C GLU A 40 -3.36 0.93 -1.00
N VAL A 41 -4.08 0.38 -1.99
CA VAL A 41 -3.80 0.61 -3.42
C VAL A 41 -4.77 1.62 -4.00
N PHE A 42 -4.26 2.60 -4.72
CA PHE A 42 -5.01 3.55 -5.51
C PHE A 42 -4.70 3.39 -7.00
N ILE A 43 -5.74 3.14 -7.80
CA ILE A 43 -5.64 3.10 -9.25
C ILE A 43 -6.05 4.46 -9.79
N LEU A 44 -5.12 5.14 -10.47
CA LEU A 44 -5.37 6.40 -11.14
C LEU A 44 -5.96 6.13 -12.51
N ALA A 45 -7.23 6.50 -12.67
CA ALA A 45 -8.01 6.32 -13.90
C ALA A 45 -8.51 7.68 -14.47
N GLY A 46 -7.92 8.79 -14.03
CA GLY A 46 -8.21 10.16 -14.47
C GLY A 46 -7.16 10.73 -15.45
N GLY A 47 -7.48 11.84 -16.09
CA GLY A 47 -6.50 12.67 -16.83
C GLY A 47 -6.49 12.50 -18.35
N GLN A 48 -5.91 11.40 -18.86
CA GLN A 48 -5.56 11.30 -20.29
C GLN A 48 -6.66 10.71 -21.20
N SER A 49 -7.52 9.83 -20.69
CA SER A 49 -8.59 9.20 -21.49
C SER A 49 -9.59 10.17 -22.11
N ARG A 50 -9.81 11.33 -21.48
CA ARG A 50 -10.78 12.31 -21.99
C ARG A 50 -10.29 13.04 -23.24
N ARG A 51 -8.97 13.15 -23.46
CA ARG A 51 -8.39 13.81 -24.65
C ARG A 51 -8.36 12.92 -25.89
N MET A 52 -8.53 11.61 -25.72
CA MET A 52 -8.56 10.60 -26.81
C MET A 52 -9.99 10.16 -27.18
N GLY A 53 -11.03 10.85 -26.71
CA GLY A 53 -12.43 10.58 -27.09
C GLY A 53 -13.00 9.21 -26.65
N ARG A 54 -12.26 8.40 -25.88
CA ARG A 54 -12.68 7.07 -25.42
C ARG A 54 -12.25 6.82 -23.98
N ASP A 55 -13.17 6.33 -23.15
CA ASP A 55 -12.88 5.88 -21.78
C ASP A 55 -12.01 4.61 -21.83
N LYS A 56 -10.69 4.80 -21.97
CA LYS A 56 -9.65 3.76 -22.03
C LYS A 56 -9.73 2.81 -20.84
N ALA A 57 -10.21 3.27 -19.68
CA ALA A 57 -10.44 2.41 -18.52
C ALA A 57 -11.52 1.33 -18.79
N ARG A 58 -12.42 1.57 -19.76
CA ARG A 58 -13.42 0.62 -20.27
C ARG A 58 -12.93 -0.22 -21.45
N ALA A 59 -11.76 0.06 -22.02
CA ALA A 59 -11.21 -0.78 -23.09
C ALA A 59 -10.98 -2.20 -22.54
N ARG A 60 -11.33 -3.20 -23.37
CA ARG A 60 -11.39 -4.60 -22.95
C ARG A 60 -10.24 -5.40 -23.54
N ILE A 61 -9.62 -6.21 -22.69
CA ILE A 61 -8.68 -7.27 -23.05
C ILE A 61 -9.41 -8.59 -22.79
N GLY A 62 -9.76 -9.29 -23.87
CA GLY A 62 -10.73 -10.39 -23.81
C GLY A 62 -12.06 -9.89 -23.24
N ARG A 63 -12.57 -10.57 -22.20
CA ARG A 63 -13.85 -10.22 -21.55
C ARG A 63 -13.71 -9.15 -20.46
N SER A 64 -12.50 -8.78 -20.05
CA SER A 64 -12.30 -7.92 -18.87
C SER A 64 -11.91 -6.49 -19.24
N PRO A 65 -12.51 -5.46 -18.62
CA PRO A 65 -12.00 -4.09 -18.70
C PRO A 65 -10.59 -4.02 -18.11
N MET A 66 -9.70 -3.18 -18.67
CA MET A 66 -8.33 -3.03 -18.15
C MET A 66 -8.31 -2.64 -16.67
N LEU A 67 -9.20 -1.72 -16.26
CA LEU A 67 -9.33 -1.32 -14.87
C LEU A 67 -9.65 -2.49 -13.94
N ALA A 68 -10.46 -3.45 -14.40
CA ALA A 68 -10.80 -4.64 -13.64
C ALA A 68 -9.58 -5.57 -13.49
N LEU A 69 -8.75 -5.70 -14.53
CA LEU A 69 -7.52 -6.48 -14.48
C LEU A 69 -6.50 -5.90 -13.48
N VAL A 70 -6.30 -4.58 -13.50
CA VAL A 70 -5.41 -3.90 -12.54
C VAL A 70 -5.95 -4.03 -11.11
N SER A 71 -7.28 -3.90 -10.93
CA SER A 71 -7.93 -4.08 -9.63
C SER A 71 -7.75 -5.51 -9.11
N ALA A 72 -7.96 -6.51 -9.97
CA ALA A 72 -7.75 -7.91 -9.62
C ALA A 72 -6.30 -8.18 -9.20
N ALA A 73 -5.31 -7.64 -9.93
CA ALA A 73 -3.90 -7.79 -9.57
C ALA A 73 -3.58 -7.21 -8.18
N ALA A 74 -4.17 -6.06 -7.84
CA ALA A 74 -4.03 -5.44 -6.53
C ALA A 74 -4.75 -6.22 -5.42
N THR A 75 -5.94 -6.76 -5.68
CA THR A 75 -6.65 -7.67 -4.77
C THR A 75 -5.85 -8.96 -4.52
N SER A 76 -5.27 -9.56 -5.57
CA SER A 76 -4.37 -10.72 -5.44
C SER A 76 -3.06 -10.39 -4.71
N ALA A 77 -2.71 -9.11 -4.57
CA ALA A 77 -1.62 -8.67 -3.70
C ALA A 77 -2.02 -8.58 -2.22
N GLY A 78 -3.30 -8.80 -1.89
CA GLY A 78 -3.83 -8.75 -0.51
C GLY A 78 -4.07 -7.33 0.00
N LEU A 79 -4.25 -6.36 -0.90
CA LEU A 79 -4.41 -4.94 -0.54
C LEU A 79 -5.80 -4.43 -0.90
N ARG A 80 -6.35 -3.56 -0.05
CA ARG A 80 -7.61 -2.86 -0.34
C ARG A 80 -7.39 -1.89 -1.51
N VAL A 81 -8.29 -1.94 -2.49
CA VAL A 81 -8.19 -1.15 -3.72
C VAL A 81 -9.20 0.00 -3.71
N ARG A 82 -8.77 1.18 -4.13
CA ARG A 82 -9.60 2.35 -4.40
C ARG A 82 -9.29 2.92 -5.78
N ILE A 83 -10.27 3.54 -6.43
CA ILE A 83 -10.14 4.07 -7.78
C ILE A 83 -10.32 5.58 -7.76
N VAL A 84 -9.39 6.31 -8.35
CA VAL A 84 -9.48 7.77 -8.55
C VAL A 84 -9.87 8.04 -10.00
N ARG A 85 -11.14 8.39 -10.22
CA ARG A 85 -11.67 8.75 -11.55
C ARG A 85 -11.67 10.25 -11.82
N ARG A 86 -11.70 11.06 -10.76
CA ARG A 86 -11.71 12.54 -10.82
C ARG A 86 -10.66 13.07 -9.86
N ASP A 87 -9.84 13.98 -10.37
CA ASP A 87 -8.83 14.66 -9.59
C ASP A 87 -9.47 15.82 -8.83
N ALA A 88 -9.15 15.97 -7.55
CA ALA A 88 -9.52 17.12 -6.74
C ALA A 88 -8.84 18.41 -7.23
N VAL A 89 -7.71 18.28 -7.92
CA VAL A 89 -7.02 19.38 -8.59
C VAL A 89 -6.93 19.04 -10.08
N PRO A 90 -7.82 19.60 -10.92
CA PRO A 90 -7.83 19.32 -12.35
C PRO A 90 -6.58 19.91 -13.02
N ARG A 91 -6.18 19.33 -14.16
CA ARG A 91 -5.04 19.77 -15.02
C ARG A 91 -3.63 19.63 -14.42
N CYS A 92 -3.47 19.02 -13.24
CA CYS A 92 -2.15 18.78 -12.63
C CYS A 92 -1.54 17.41 -13.01
N GLY A 93 -1.82 16.88 -14.19
CA GLY A 93 -1.32 15.56 -14.63
C GLY A 93 -1.59 14.44 -13.60
N PRO A 94 -0.68 13.46 -13.41
CA PRO A 94 -0.86 12.40 -12.42
C PRO A 94 -0.85 12.92 -10.96
N MET A 95 -0.28 14.11 -10.71
CA MET A 95 -0.20 14.70 -9.37
C MET A 95 -1.57 15.05 -8.79
N GLY A 96 -2.53 15.44 -9.63
CA GLY A 96 -3.91 15.67 -9.21
C GLY A 96 -4.53 14.42 -8.58
N GLY A 97 -4.34 13.26 -9.23
CA GLY A 97 -4.79 11.96 -8.72
C GLY A 97 -4.05 11.53 -7.45
N VAL A 98 -2.74 11.79 -7.38
CA VAL A 98 -1.90 11.50 -6.19
C VAL A 98 -2.38 12.28 -4.97
N VAL A 99 -2.54 13.60 -5.07
CA VAL A 99 -3.03 14.44 -3.97
C VAL A 99 -4.44 14.05 -3.57
N THR A 100 -5.29 13.71 -4.53
CA THR A 100 -6.65 13.21 -4.25
C THR A 100 -6.63 11.95 -3.42
N ALA A 101 -5.79 10.97 -3.78
CA ALA A 101 -5.65 9.73 -3.04
C ALA A 101 -5.10 9.97 -1.62
N LEU A 102 -4.03 10.76 -1.50
CA LEU A 102 -3.39 11.08 -0.23
C LEU A 102 -4.33 11.81 0.74
N ARG A 103 -5.23 12.68 0.23
CA ARG A 103 -6.25 13.36 1.03
C ARG A 103 -7.39 12.43 1.47
N ARG A 104 -7.76 11.45 0.64
CA ARG A 104 -8.90 10.55 0.89
C ARG A 104 -8.54 9.33 1.76
N SER A 105 -7.29 8.91 1.77
CA SER A 105 -6.87 7.73 2.53
C SER A 105 -6.52 8.08 3.97
N ARG A 106 -6.86 7.15 4.88
CA ARG A 106 -6.38 7.15 6.27
C ARG A 106 -5.22 6.16 6.49
N ALA A 107 -4.80 5.45 5.45
CA ALA A 107 -3.69 4.50 5.47
C ALA A 107 -2.34 5.20 5.68
N ASP A 108 -1.36 4.50 6.28
CA ASP A 108 -0.02 5.06 6.50
C ASP A 108 0.74 5.20 5.19
N ALA A 109 0.47 4.29 4.25
CA ALA A 109 1.09 4.25 2.94
C ALA A 109 0.09 3.88 1.85
N LEU A 110 0.36 4.40 0.65
CA LEU A 110 -0.46 4.19 -0.53
C LEU A 110 0.43 3.68 -1.66
N VAL A 111 0.01 2.63 -2.34
CA VAL A 111 0.57 2.18 -3.61
C VAL A 111 -0.29 2.73 -4.74
N PHE A 112 0.36 3.33 -5.74
CA PHE A 112 -0.26 3.93 -6.90
C PHE A 112 -0.03 3.07 -8.13
N LEU A 113 -1.12 2.77 -8.84
CA LEU A 113 -1.13 2.05 -10.11
C LEU A 113 -1.78 2.94 -11.19
N ALA A 114 -1.35 2.80 -12.44
CA ALA A 114 -2.09 3.37 -13.57
C ALA A 114 -3.05 2.33 -14.16
N CYS A 115 -4.19 2.79 -14.66
CA CYS A 115 -5.22 1.91 -15.22
C CYS A 115 -4.85 1.26 -16.56
N ASP A 116 -3.77 1.70 -17.20
CA ASP A 116 -3.29 1.24 -18.51
C ASP A 116 -2.11 0.25 -18.44
N MET A 117 -1.79 -0.28 -17.26
CA MET A 117 -0.86 -1.41 -17.08
C MET A 117 -1.61 -2.68 -16.64
N PRO A 118 -2.44 -3.29 -17.50
CA PRO A 118 -3.33 -4.41 -17.14
C PRO A 118 -2.60 -5.69 -16.73
N PHE A 119 -1.30 -5.79 -16.99
CA PHE A 119 -0.49 -6.98 -16.68
C PHE A 119 0.44 -6.79 -15.47
N VAL A 120 0.29 -5.70 -14.71
CA VAL A 120 1.11 -5.43 -13.52
C VAL A 120 1.15 -6.65 -12.58
N PRO A 121 2.33 -7.21 -12.25
CA PRO A 121 2.40 -8.43 -11.45
C PRO A 121 2.00 -8.18 -9.98
N PRO A 122 1.12 -9.00 -9.37
CA PRO A 122 0.78 -8.89 -7.94
C PRO A 122 2.01 -8.95 -7.02
N ALA A 123 3.03 -9.73 -7.39
CA ALA A 123 4.28 -9.81 -6.65
C ALA A 123 5.05 -8.47 -6.62
N LEU A 124 4.99 -7.67 -7.69
CA LEU A 124 5.61 -6.35 -7.72
C LEU A 124 4.84 -5.37 -6.83
N ILE A 125 3.51 -5.43 -6.82
CA ILE A 125 2.66 -4.64 -5.92
C ILE A 125 3.00 -4.97 -4.45
N ARG A 126 3.08 -6.26 -4.11
CA ARG A 126 3.49 -6.71 -2.76
C ARG A 126 4.89 -6.24 -2.39
N LYS A 127 5.86 -6.34 -3.31
CA LYS A 127 7.24 -5.88 -3.10
C LYS A 127 7.26 -4.40 -2.72
N ILE A 128 6.57 -3.55 -3.47
CA ILE A 128 6.52 -2.10 -3.23
C ILE A 128 5.80 -1.79 -1.92
N ALA A 129 4.66 -2.43 -1.64
CA ALA A 129 3.97 -2.28 -0.36
C ALA A 129 4.84 -2.74 0.83
N GLY A 130 5.63 -3.80 0.65
CA GLY A 130 6.57 -4.30 1.66
C GLY A 130 7.64 -3.29 2.04
N LEU A 131 8.14 -2.48 1.08
CA LEU A 131 9.10 -1.40 1.37
C LEU A 131 8.51 -0.36 2.33
N MET A 132 7.19 -0.14 2.29
CA MET A 132 6.51 0.84 3.17
C MET A 132 6.35 0.35 4.61
N ARG A 133 6.67 -0.92 4.91
CA ARG A 133 6.71 -1.43 6.30
C ARG A 133 7.92 -0.91 7.08
N GLY A 134 9.01 -0.56 6.39
CA GLY A 134 10.25 -0.03 6.97
C GLY A 134 10.25 1.49 7.14
N ARG A 135 11.41 2.14 7.03
CA ARG A 135 11.53 3.62 7.09
C ARG A 135 11.37 4.33 5.74
N THR A 136 11.17 3.59 4.66
CA THR A 136 11.05 4.17 3.31
C THR A 136 9.85 5.12 3.23
N THR A 137 10.08 6.34 2.75
CA THR A 137 9.08 7.41 2.58
C THR A 137 8.35 7.31 1.25
N ALA A 138 9.09 6.93 0.21
CA ALA A 138 8.60 6.76 -1.16
C ALA A 138 9.40 5.66 -1.88
N ALA A 139 8.75 4.94 -2.77
CA ALA A 139 9.41 3.95 -3.63
C ALA A 139 8.80 4.00 -5.03
N PHE A 140 9.62 4.16 -6.06
CA PHE A 140 9.16 4.26 -7.45
C PHE A 140 9.78 3.15 -8.27
N VAL A 141 8.99 2.51 -9.13
CA VAL A 141 9.57 1.72 -10.21
C VAL A 141 10.26 2.67 -11.18
N THR A 142 11.48 2.33 -11.56
CA THR A 142 12.27 3.11 -12.51
C THR A 142 12.59 2.30 -13.76
N GLN A 143 12.33 2.90 -14.93
CA GLN A 143 12.70 2.36 -16.24
C GLN A 143 13.60 3.36 -16.93
N ARG A 144 14.81 2.95 -17.38
CA ARG A 144 15.80 3.85 -18.00
C ARG A 144 16.05 5.12 -17.17
N ARG A 145 16.12 4.98 -15.84
CA ARG A 145 16.26 6.06 -14.83
C ARG A 145 15.08 7.03 -14.72
N VAL A 146 13.95 6.75 -15.36
CA VAL A 146 12.72 7.53 -15.28
C VAL A 146 11.78 6.88 -14.26
N ALA A 147 11.39 7.62 -13.22
CA ALA A 147 10.45 7.17 -12.20
C ALA A 147 9.02 7.12 -12.74
N GLY A 148 8.28 6.07 -12.41
CA GLY A 148 6.93 5.92 -12.90
C GLY A 148 6.12 4.97 -12.04
N PHE A 149 5.03 4.50 -12.63
CA PHE A 149 4.22 3.48 -12.00
C PHE A 149 4.83 2.08 -12.14
N PRO A 150 4.49 1.16 -11.24
CA PRO A 150 3.85 1.41 -9.95
C PRO A 150 4.81 2.12 -8.98
N PHE A 151 4.26 2.90 -8.05
CA PHE A 151 5.04 3.53 -6.98
C PHE A 151 4.26 3.53 -5.67
N ALA A 152 4.91 3.87 -4.56
CA ALA A 152 4.28 4.06 -3.27
C ALA A 152 4.80 5.28 -2.55
N LEU A 153 3.92 5.87 -1.73
CA LEU A 153 4.19 7.02 -0.90
C LEU A 153 3.62 6.80 0.49
N ARG A 154 4.31 7.29 1.51
CA ARG A 154 3.69 7.54 2.81
C ARG A 154 2.68 8.67 2.71
N ARG A 155 1.64 8.64 3.55
CA ARG A 155 0.62 9.70 3.62
C ARG A 155 1.23 11.09 3.85
N GLY A 156 2.32 11.17 4.63
CA GLY A 156 3.07 12.41 4.87
C GLY A 156 3.64 13.07 3.61
N ALA A 157 3.78 12.34 2.49
CA ALA A 157 4.18 12.91 1.20
C ALA A 157 3.17 13.92 0.64
N LEU A 158 1.96 14.03 1.23
CA LEU A 158 0.97 15.04 0.86
C LEU A 158 1.53 16.47 0.93
N ARG A 159 2.38 16.77 1.92
CA ARG A 159 3.02 18.09 2.04
C ARG A 159 3.93 18.38 0.85
N VAL A 160 4.75 17.41 0.48
CA VAL A 160 5.68 17.51 -0.67
C VAL A 160 4.90 17.64 -1.98
N ALA A 161 3.88 16.80 -2.19
CA ALA A 161 3.05 16.85 -3.37
C ALA A 161 2.28 18.17 -3.50
N GLY A 162 1.77 18.72 -2.38
CA GLY A 162 1.11 20.03 -2.35
C GLY A 162 2.05 21.17 -2.71
N ALA A 163 3.27 21.18 -2.14
CA ALA A 163 4.28 22.19 -2.47
C ALA A 163 4.70 22.16 -3.94
N LEU A 164 4.84 20.96 -4.51
CA LEU A 164 5.12 20.81 -5.94
C LEU A 164 4.00 21.38 -6.82
N ILE A 165 2.74 21.07 -6.50
CA ILE A 165 1.60 21.62 -7.25
C ILE A 165 1.56 23.15 -7.16
N ALA A 166 1.83 23.72 -5.98
CA ALA A 166 1.85 25.18 -5.80
C ALA A 166 2.93 25.88 -6.65
N ARG A 167 4.01 25.17 -6.98
CA ARG A 167 5.10 25.66 -7.86
C ARG A 167 4.86 25.37 -9.35
N GLY A 168 3.71 24.80 -9.72
CA GLY A 168 3.45 24.38 -11.10
C GLY A 168 4.16 23.08 -11.53
N GLU A 169 4.75 22.34 -10.59
CA GLU A 169 5.50 21.11 -10.85
C GLU A 169 4.60 19.87 -10.73
N PHE A 170 4.23 19.28 -11.87
CA PHE A 170 3.23 18.21 -11.94
C PHE A 170 3.81 16.83 -12.31
N SER A 171 5.14 16.69 -12.35
CA SER A 171 5.79 15.46 -12.79
C SER A 171 6.02 14.46 -11.66
N LEU A 172 5.90 13.16 -11.97
CA LEU A 172 6.28 12.09 -11.03
C LEU A 172 7.80 12.05 -10.79
N GLN A 173 8.62 12.61 -11.69
CA GLN A 173 10.06 12.73 -11.47
C GLN A 173 10.37 13.69 -10.33
N SER A 174 9.77 14.88 -10.39
CA SER A 174 9.91 15.91 -9.35
C SER A 174 9.45 15.31 -8.01
N LEU A 175 8.30 14.60 -7.98
CA LEU A 175 7.84 13.94 -6.77
C LEU A 175 8.81 12.88 -6.23
N ALA A 176 9.33 12.00 -7.10
CA ALA A 176 10.28 10.97 -6.68
C ALA A 176 11.57 11.58 -6.12
N ARG A 177 12.08 12.65 -6.74
CA ARG A 177 13.26 13.39 -6.28
C ARG A 177 13.02 14.04 -4.92
N GLU A 178 11.97 14.86 -4.79
CA GLU A 178 11.67 15.61 -3.56
C GLU A 178 11.31 14.72 -2.36
N THR A 179 10.84 13.49 -2.62
CA THR A 179 10.52 12.52 -1.55
C THR A 179 11.71 11.63 -1.16
N GLY A 180 12.86 11.77 -1.82
CA GLY A 180 14.01 10.89 -1.61
C GLY A 180 13.70 9.43 -1.95
N ALA A 181 12.93 9.20 -3.02
CA ALA A 181 12.35 7.91 -3.30
C ALA A 181 13.39 6.80 -3.53
N LYS A 182 13.13 5.63 -2.94
CA LYS A 182 13.87 4.41 -3.27
C LYS A 182 13.52 3.96 -4.68
N GLN A 183 14.54 3.71 -5.50
CA GLN A 183 14.34 3.21 -6.86
C GLN A 183 14.15 1.68 -6.85
N VAL A 184 13.07 1.23 -7.46
CA VAL A 184 12.76 -0.19 -7.66
C VAL A 184 13.02 -0.54 -9.12
N ARG A 185 14.18 -1.11 -9.39
CA ARG A 185 14.53 -1.56 -10.74
C ARG A 185 13.80 -2.87 -11.07
N VAL A 186 13.32 -2.95 -12.29
CA VAL A 186 12.66 -4.13 -12.86
C VAL A 186 13.30 -4.50 -14.19
N SER A 187 13.38 -5.79 -14.47
CA SER A 187 14.00 -6.34 -15.69
C SER A 187 13.17 -7.52 -16.23
N GLY A 188 13.51 -7.96 -17.44
CA GLY A 188 12.94 -9.16 -18.06
C GLY A 188 11.41 -9.15 -18.13
N ALA A 189 10.79 -10.23 -17.65
CA ALA A 189 9.34 -10.42 -17.71
C ALA A 189 8.56 -9.37 -16.91
N ALA A 190 9.09 -8.90 -15.77
CA ALA A 190 8.45 -7.86 -14.97
C ALA A 190 8.40 -6.53 -15.72
N LEU A 191 9.48 -6.15 -16.40
CA LEU A 191 9.50 -4.93 -17.22
C LEU A 191 8.49 -5.00 -18.36
N ARG A 192 8.43 -6.13 -19.08
CA ARG A 192 7.43 -6.36 -20.14
C ARG A 192 5.99 -6.33 -19.62
N ALA A 193 5.77 -6.67 -18.36
CA ALA A 193 4.46 -6.63 -17.71
C ALA A 193 3.99 -5.21 -17.35
N LEU A 194 4.90 -4.23 -17.35
CA LEU A 194 4.60 -2.81 -17.09
C LEU A 194 4.40 -1.99 -18.37
N ALA A 195 4.35 -2.61 -19.54
CA ALA A 195 4.05 -1.90 -20.78
C ALA A 195 2.66 -1.26 -20.71
N ASN A 196 2.60 0.04 -20.98
CA ASN A 196 1.35 0.79 -21.03
C ASN A 196 0.57 0.41 -22.29
N VAL A 197 -0.76 0.30 -22.17
CA VAL A 197 -1.65 0.08 -23.30
C VAL A 197 -2.28 1.41 -23.69
N ASN A 198 -1.65 2.16 -24.60
CA ASN A 198 -2.06 3.51 -24.99
C ASN A 198 -2.75 3.57 -26.35
N THR A 199 -2.26 2.80 -27.32
CA THR A 199 -2.73 2.82 -28.70
C THR A 199 -3.61 1.60 -29.03
N ARG A 200 -4.20 1.58 -30.23
CA ARG A 200 -4.95 0.42 -30.72
C ARG A 200 -4.04 -0.80 -30.87
N GLU A 201 -2.83 -0.58 -31.39
CA GLU A 201 -1.83 -1.61 -31.59
C GLU A 201 -1.36 -2.20 -30.24
N ASP A 202 -1.23 -1.36 -29.20
CA ASP A 202 -0.97 -1.86 -27.85
C ASP A 202 -2.10 -2.77 -27.35
N LEU A 203 -3.35 -2.39 -27.62
CA LEU A 203 -4.51 -3.15 -27.18
C LEU A 203 -4.60 -4.50 -27.91
N GLU A 204 -4.27 -4.55 -29.19
CA GLU A 204 -4.19 -5.78 -29.97
C GLU A 204 -3.08 -6.69 -29.45
N ARG A 205 -1.86 -6.16 -29.21
CA ARG A 205 -0.78 -6.91 -28.54
C ARG A 205 -1.19 -7.44 -27.18
N ALA A 206 -1.91 -6.63 -26.40
CA ALA A 206 -2.41 -7.02 -25.08
C ALA A 206 -3.44 -8.16 -25.17
N ARG A 207 -4.33 -8.15 -26.18
CA ARG A 207 -5.30 -9.22 -26.43
C ARG A 207 -4.62 -10.53 -26.81
N ILE A 208 -3.62 -10.48 -27.70
CA ILE A 208 -2.83 -11.65 -28.09
C ILE A 208 -2.13 -12.24 -26.87
N ARG A 209 -1.47 -11.40 -26.07
CA ARG A 209 -0.80 -11.81 -24.83
C ARG A 209 -1.76 -12.47 -23.83
N ALA A 210 -2.98 -11.96 -23.69
CA ALA A 210 -3.99 -12.53 -22.81
C ALA A 210 -4.55 -13.87 -23.34
N GLY A 211 -4.69 -14.01 -24.67
CA GLY A 211 -5.09 -15.26 -25.32
C GLY A 211 -4.06 -16.37 -25.14
N GLY A 212 -2.76 -16.05 -25.21
CA GLY A 212 -1.68 -17.02 -25.01
C GLY A 212 -1.49 -17.51 -23.56
N ARG A 213 -2.11 -16.85 -22.57
CA ARG A 213 -2.07 -17.26 -21.14
C ARG A 213 -3.11 -18.33 -20.78
N LYS A 214 -3.98 -18.73 -21.71
CA LYS A 214 -5.05 -19.72 -21.49
C LYS A 214 -4.62 -21.19 -21.74
N ARG A 215 -3.32 -21.48 -21.78
CA ARG A 215 -2.81 -22.86 -21.89
C ARG A 215 -2.07 -23.23 -20.63
#